data_AF-A0A0M5JJC5-F1
#
_entry.id   AF-A0A0M5JJC5-F1
#
_cell.length_a   1.000
_cell.length_b   1.000
_cell.length_c   1.000
_cell.angle_alpha   90.00
_cell.angle_beta   90.00
_cell.angle_gamma   90.00
#
_symmetry.space_group_name_H-M   'P 1'
#
loop_
_entity.id
_entity.type
_entity.pdbx_description
1 polymer ?
#
loop_
_entity_poly.entity_id
_entity_poly.type
_entity_poly.pdbx_seq_one_letter_code
_entity_poly.pdbx_strand_id
1 'polypeptide(L)'
;MSLKTLFTPNQVRGRIVSFENFLFLGMIYFTVLVGFGMIYLLLGLYAEPVLADPHAASKQFIHQAESSIYFSAMTLFSVGPGDVVPLGAGRWIAIIEALIGYTIPAAFVAKAVMDWEK
;
A
#
# COMPACT_ATOMS: atom_id res chain seq x y z
N MET A 1 2.66 -11.29 49.30
CA MET A 1 1.92 -10.75 48.13
C MET A 1 0.99 -11.84 47.63
N SER A 2 -0.30 -11.54 47.44
CA SER A 2 -1.37 -12.54 47.29
C SER A 2 -1.70 -12.85 45.82
N LEU A 3 -1.94 -14.14 45.52
CA LEU A 3 -2.37 -14.70 44.22
C LEU A 3 -3.55 -13.99 43.55
N LYS A 4 -4.31 -13.16 44.30
CA LYS A 4 -5.41 -12.36 43.76
C LYS A 4 -4.97 -11.34 42.71
N THR A 5 -3.70 -10.95 42.71
CA THR A 5 -3.14 -10.00 41.71
C THR A 5 -2.97 -10.60 40.31
N LEU A 6 -2.92 -11.93 40.18
CA LEU A 6 -2.88 -12.63 38.88
C LEU A 6 -4.23 -12.67 38.16
N PHE A 7 -5.34 -12.46 38.89
CA PHE A 7 -6.70 -12.53 38.33
C PHE A 7 -7.36 -11.16 38.16
N THR A 8 -6.65 -10.07 38.43
CA THR A 8 -7.11 -8.73 38.04
C THR A 8 -6.85 -8.58 36.55
N PRO A 9 -7.87 -8.52 35.67
CA PRO A 9 -7.64 -8.15 34.30
C PRO A 9 -7.23 -6.67 34.34
N ASN A 10 -5.92 -6.43 34.23
CA ASN A 10 -5.39 -5.11 34.03
C ASN A 10 -6.11 -4.54 32.82
N GLN A 11 -6.91 -3.49 33.02
CA GLN A 11 -7.83 -3.00 32.01
C GLN A 11 -7.05 -2.69 30.75
N VAL A 12 -7.26 -3.51 29.72
CA VAL A 12 -6.75 -3.31 28.36
C VAL A 12 -7.47 -2.10 27.79
N ARG A 13 -7.03 -0.91 28.21
CA ARG A 13 -7.47 0.40 27.73
C ARG A 13 -6.83 0.72 26.36
N GLY A 14 -6.58 -0.31 25.56
CA GLY A 14 -5.83 -0.24 24.29
C GLY A 14 -6.64 -0.63 23.04
N ARG A 15 -7.90 -1.05 23.17
CA ARG A 15 -8.65 -1.63 22.03
C ARG A 15 -9.18 -0.60 21.03
N ILE A 16 -9.39 0.66 21.46
CA ILE A 16 -9.96 1.72 20.61
C ILE A 16 -8.85 2.47 19.85
N VAL A 17 -7.70 2.70 20.49
CA VAL A 17 -6.51 3.35 19.87
C VAL A 17 -5.94 2.50 18.72
N SER A 18 -6.08 1.17 18.79
CA SER A 18 -5.63 0.26 17.73
C SER A 18 -6.45 0.38 16.44
N PHE A 19 -7.74 0.70 16.52
CA PHE A 19 -8.60 0.75 15.33
C PHE A 19 -8.39 2.05 14.54
N GLU A 20 -8.27 3.18 15.23
CA GLU A 20 -7.99 4.47 14.59
C GLU A 20 -6.62 4.45 13.87
N ASN A 21 -5.60 3.89 14.52
CA ASN A 21 -4.27 3.72 13.91
C ASN A 21 -4.30 2.77 12.70
N PHE A 22 -5.09 1.70 12.75
CA PHE A 22 -5.28 0.78 11.63
C PHE A 22 -5.99 1.47 10.45
N LEU A 23 -7.06 2.23 10.73
CA LEU A 23 -7.77 2.99 9.70
C LEU A 23 -6.88 4.07 9.08
N PHE A 24 -6.08 4.75 9.90
CA PHE A 24 -5.09 5.72 9.43
C PHE A 24 -4.05 5.07 8.51
N LEU A 25 -3.54 3.90 8.89
CA LEU A 25 -2.63 3.13 8.05
C LEU A 25 -3.30 2.75 6.71
N GLY A 26 -4.54 2.26 6.76
CA GLY A 26 -5.34 1.94 5.58
C GLY A 26 -5.55 3.14 4.66
N MET A 27 -5.78 4.34 5.21
CA MET A 27 -5.87 5.57 4.42
C MET A 27 -4.55 5.91 3.73
N ILE A 28 -3.41 5.77 4.42
CA ILE A 28 -2.08 5.99 3.80
C ILE A 28 -1.90 5.05 2.61
N TYR A 29 -2.14 3.75 2.79
CA TYR A 29 -2.05 2.77 1.70
C TYR A 29 -2.98 3.13 0.54
N PHE A 30 -4.23 3.51 0.83
CA PHE A 30 -5.20 3.90 -0.18
C PHE A 30 -4.76 5.13 -0.97
N THR A 31 -4.25 6.17 -0.29
CA THR A 31 -3.75 7.39 -0.95
C THR A 31 -2.55 7.09 -1.85
N VAL A 32 -1.60 6.29 -1.38
CA VAL A 32 -0.43 5.90 -2.19
C VAL A 32 -0.86 5.07 -3.39
N LEU A 33 -1.71 4.07 -3.18
CA LEU A 33 -2.25 3.19 -4.24
C LEU A 33 -2.93 4.01 -5.34
N VAL A 34 -3.84 4.90 -4.95
CA VAL A 34 -4.57 5.75 -5.91
C VAL A 34 -3.64 6.75 -6.59
N GLY A 35 -2.68 7.32 -5.85
CA GLY A 35 -1.70 8.27 -6.38
C GLY A 35 -0.81 7.65 -7.46
N PHE A 36 -0.17 6.51 -7.18
CA PHE A 36 0.66 5.82 -8.15
C PHE A 36 -0.15 5.22 -9.30
N GLY A 37 -1.34 4.67 -9.03
CA GLY A 37 -2.24 4.20 -10.07
C GLY A 37 -2.63 5.30 -11.06
N MET A 38 -2.89 6.52 -10.58
CA MET A 38 -3.10 7.68 -11.46
C MET A 38 -1.85 8.05 -12.27
N ILE A 39 -0.66 7.98 -11.68
CA ILE A 39 0.60 8.24 -12.41
C ILE A 39 0.75 7.25 -13.58
N TYR A 40 0.55 5.95 -13.35
CA TYR A 40 0.63 4.95 -14.43
C TYR A 40 -0.45 5.16 -15.50
N LEU A 41 -1.68 5.49 -15.08
CA LEU A 41 -2.77 5.77 -16.01
C LEU A 41 -2.46 6.97 -16.90
N LEU A 42 -2.03 8.09 -16.32
CA LEU A 42 -1.70 9.30 -17.08
C LEU A 42 -0.54 9.06 -18.05
N LEU A 43 0.50 8.35 -17.61
CA LEU A 43 1.60 7.98 -18.49
C LEU A 43 1.15 7.05 -19.61
N GLY A 44 0.26 6.09 -19.33
CA GLY A 44 -0.30 5.21 -20.34
C GLY A 44 -1.22 5.90 -21.36
N LEU A 45 -1.81 7.05 -20.99
CA LEU A 45 -2.69 7.82 -21.87
C LEU A 45 -1.95 8.84 -22.74
N TYR A 46 -0.92 9.49 -22.19
CA TYR A 46 -0.25 10.64 -22.81
C TYR A 46 1.21 10.40 -23.22
N ALA A 47 1.82 9.31 -22.75
CA ALA A 47 3.21 8.97 -23.03
C ALA A 47 3.33 7.56 -23.63
N GLU A 48 4.57 7.11 -23.82
CA GLU A 48 4.87 5.72 -24.22
C GLU A 48 4.29 4.72 -23.21
N PRO A 49 3.86 3.53 -23.66
CA PRO A 49 3.24 2.55 -22.78
C PRO A 49 4.20 2.16 -21.65
N VAL A 50 3.86 2.56 -20.43
CA VAL A 50 4.63 2.28 -19.22
C VAL A 50 4.27 0.95 -18.57
N LEU A 51 3.16 0.33 -18.97
CA LEU A 51 2.72 -0.99 -18.53
C LEU A 51 2.52 -1.89 -19.75
N ALA A 52 2.99 -3.12 -19.67
CA ALA A 52 2.62 -4.20 -20.58
C ALA A 52 1.52 -5.03 -19.92
N ASP A 53 0.32 -4.97 -20.49
CA ASP A 53 -0.80 -5.80 -20.11
C ASP A 53 -1.22 -6.67 -21.32
N PRO A 54 -1.00 -8.00 -21.27
CA PRO A 54 -1.36 -8.92 -22.34
C PRO A 54 -2.88 -8.98 -22.61
N HIS A 55 -3.71 -8.61 -21.63
CA HIS A 55 -5.17 -8.72 -21.68
C HIS A 55 -5.83 -7.42 -22.12
N ALA A 56 -5.08 -6.31 -22.16
CA ALA A 56 -5.53 -5.01 -22.65
C ALA A 56 -5.58 -4.96 -24.20
N ALA A 57 -6.37 -5.86 -24.80
CA ALA A 57 -6.58 -5.87 -26.25
C ALA A 57 -7.39 -4.66 -26.76
N SER A 58 -8.07 -3.93 -25.85
CA SER A 58 -8.77 -2.69 -26.16
C SER A 58 -8.13 -1.51 -25.41
N LYS A 59 -7.84 -0.41 -26.12
CA LYS A 59 -7.41 0.87 -25.52
C LYS A 59 -8.55 1.60 -24.81
N GLN A 60 -9.44 0.86 -24.14
CA GLN A 60 -10.54 1.45 -23.41
C GLN A 60 -10.00 2.05 -22.12
N PHE A 61 -10.29 3.34 -21.90
CA PHE A 61 -9.84 4.09 -20.73
C PHE A 61 -10.09 3.34 -19.41
N ILE A 62 -11.26 2.69 -19.28
CA ILE A 62 -11.63 1.94 -18.08
C ILE A 62 -10.69 0.76 -17.82
N HIS A 63 -10.35 -0.03 -18.85
CA HIS A 63 -9.40 -1.13 -18.70
C HIS A 63 -8.01 -0.61 -18.35
N GLN A 64 -7.56 0.48 -18.96
CA GLN A 64 -6.26 1.05 -18.63
C GLN A 64 -6.21 1.60 -17.20
N ALA A 65 -7.30 2.19 -16.71
CA ALA A 65 -7.42 2.64 -15.33
C ALA A 65 -7.41 1.47 -14.35
N GLU A 66 -8.15 0.40 -14.66
CA GLU A 66 -8.17 -0.83 -13.87
C GLU A 66 -6.78 -1.47 -13.79
N SER A 67 -6.12 -1.70 -14.93
CA SER A 67 -4.77 -2.28 -14.97
C SER A 67 -3.73 -1.42 -14.27
N SER A 68 -3.86 -0.08 -14.34
CA SER A 68 -2.96 0.84 -13.65
C SER A 68 -3.12 0.81 -12.12
N ILE A 69 -4.36 0.76 -11.64
CA ILE A 69 -4.66 0.65 -10.21
C ILE A 69 -4.29 -0.74 -9.69
N TYR A 70 -4.55 -1.78 -10.47
CA TYR A 70 -4.15 -3.16 -10.17
C TYR A 70 -2.63 -3.29 -10.06
N PHE A 71 -1.89 -2.76 -11.03
CA PHE A 71 -0.43 -2.77 -11.02
C PHE A 71 0.15 -2.03 -9.79
N SER A 72 -0.40 -0.86 -9.48
CA SER A 72 -0.05 -0.09 -8.27
C SER A 72 -0.29 -0.92 -7.00
N ALA A 73 -1.46 -1.54 -6.85
CA ALA A 73 -1.74 -2.41 -5.71
C ALA A 73 -0.75 -3.58 -5.59
N MET A 74 -0.48 -4.29 -6.69
CA MET A 74 0.45 -5.42 -6.70
C MET A 74 1.89 -5.01 -6.39
N THR A 75 2.30 -3.81 -6.79
CA THR A 75 3.63 -3.24 -6.53
C THR A 75 3.74 -2.75 -5.10
N LEU A 76 2.75 -1.99 -4.62
CA LEU A 76 2.72 -1.44 -3.26
C LEU A 76 2.72 -2.52 -2.19
N PHE A 77 1.98 -3.61 -2.40
CA PHE A 77 1.97 -4.77 -1.51
C PHE A 77 3.08 -5.79 -1.81
N SER A 78 3.93 -5.52 -2.81
CA SER A 78 5.05 -6.39 -3.21
C SER A 78 4.62 -7.83 -3.53
N VAL A 79 3.41 -8.00 -4.07
CA VAL A 79 2.90 -9.31 -4.52
C VAL A 79 3.41 -9.61 -5.93
N GLY A 80 3.31 -8.63 -6.83
CA GLY A 80 3.90 -8.64 -8.18
C GLY A 80 3.80 -9.97 -8.94
N PRO A 81 2.59 -10.48 -9.27
CA PRO A 81 2.44 -11.76 -9.97
C PRO A 81 3.05 -11.78 -11.38
N GLY A 82 3.33 -10.61 -11.96
CA GLY A 82 4.06 -10.47 -13.24
C GLY A 82 3.17 -10.59 -14.48
N ASP A 83 1.85 -10.57 -14.30
CA ASP A 83 0.85 -10.49 -15.37
C ASP A 83 0.77 -9.10 -16.00
N VAL A 84 0.92 -8.05 -15.21
CA VAL A 84 1.15 -6.66 -15.65
C VAL A 84 2.55 -6.25 -15.25
N VAL A 85 3.37 -5.85 -16.23
CA VAL A 85 4.78 -5.54 -16.01
C VAL A 85 5.14 -4.11 -16.41
N PRO A 86 6.02 -3.43 -15.65
CA PRO A 86 6.43 -2.08 -15.98
C PRO A 86 7.44 -2.08 -17.13
N LEU A 87 7.26 -1.10 -18.03
CA LEU A 87 8.10 -0.85 -19.19
C LEU A 87 8.72 0.56 -19.09
N GLY A 88 9.87 0.74 -19.74
CA GLY A 88 10.53 2.04 -19.86
C GLY A 88 10.66 2.78 -18.52
N ALA A 89 10.14 4.02 -18.47
CA ALA A 89 10.15 4.86 -17.28
C ALA A 89 9.28 4.32 -16.12
N GLY A 90 8.27 3.51 -16.41
CA GLY A 90 7.41 2.87 -15.40
C GLY A 90 8.19 2.00 -14.42
N ARG A 91 9.35 1.47 -14.82
CA ARG A 91 10.22 0.66 -13.95
C ARG A 91 10.78 1.46 -12.77
N TRP A 92 11.21 2.70 -13.03
CA TRP A 92 11.75 3.57 -11.97
C TRP A 92 10.66 3.99 -10.99
N ILE A 93 9.46 4.24 -11.50
CA ILE A 93 8.29 4.58 -10.68
C ILE A 93 7.91 3.39 -9.79
N ALA A 94 7.88 2.17 -10.35
CA ALA A 94 7.58 0.96 -9.60
C ALA A 94 8.60 0.67 -8.50
N ILE A 95 9.89 0.94 -8.72
CA ILE A 95 10.92 0.80 -7.68
C ILE A 95 10.65 1.74 -6.50
N ILE A 96 10.30 3.01 -6.78
CA ILE A 96 10.01 4.00 -5.74
C ILE A 96 8.72 3.60 -5.00
N GLU A 97 7.70 3.17 -5.71
CA GLU A 97 6.44 2.71 -5.14
C GLU A 97 6.64 1.50 -4.21
N ALA A 98 7.39 0.49 -4.66
CA ALA A 98 7.71 -0.68 -3.85
C ALA A 98 8.50 -0.31 -2.58
N LEU A 99 9.47 0.62 -2.71
CA LEU A 99 10.21 1.14 -1.55
C LEU A 99 9.30 1.81 -0.52
N ILE A 100 8.34 2.62 -0.99
CA ILE A 100 7.33 3.24 -0.12
C ILE A 100 6.47 2.16 0.54
N GLY A 101 6.01 1.17 -0.23
CA GLY A 101 5.23 0.03 0.25
C GLY A 101 5.90 -0.72 1.40
N TYR A 102 7.21 -0.98 1.31
CA TYR A 102 7.99 -1.58 2.39
C TYR A 102 8.21 -0.65 3.60
N THR A 103 8.28 0.66 3.35
CA THR A 103 8.57 1.65 4.41
C THR A 103 7.37 1.91 5.30
N ILE A 104 6.14 1.90 4.75
CA ILE A 104 4.89 2.16 5.49
C ILE A 104 4.71 1.24 6.72
N PRO A 105 4.77 -0.10 6.61
CA PRO A 105 4.58 -0.99 7.76
C PRO A 105 5.72 -0.87 8.77
N ALA A 106 6.96 -0.68 8.31
CA ALA A 106 8.11 -0.46 9.18
C ALA A 106 7.96 0.83 10.00
N ALA A 107 7.55 1.93 9.37
CA ALA A 107 7.29 3.20 10.03
C ALA A 107 6.12 3.10 11.03
N PHE A 108 5.07 2.35 10.68
CA PHE A 108 3.95 2.10 11.59
C PHE A 108 4.37 1.33 12.84
N VAL A 109 5.17 0.28 12.68
CA VAL A 109 5.70 -0.50 13.82
C VAL A 109 6.64 0.36 14.67
N ALA A 110 7.55 1.11 14.04
CA ALA A 110 8.46 2.01 14.76
C ALA A 110 7.68 3.04 15.61
N LYS A 111 6.65 3.67 15.02
CA LYS A 111 5.75 4.58 15.75
C LYS A 111 5.07 3.85 16.93
N ALA A 112 4.50 2.67 16.69
CA ALA A 112 3.81 1.91 17.73
C ALA A 112 4.73 1.54 18.91
N VAL A 113 6.00 1.21 18.65
CA VAL A 113 6.99 0.91 19.69
C VAL A 113 7.40 2.18 20.46
N MET A 114 7.68 3.28 19.76
CA MET A 114 8.06 4.56 20.40
C MET A 114 6.93 5.16 21.25
N ASP A 115 5.68 5.00 20.82
CA ASP A 115 4.51 5.42 21.60
C ASP A 115 4.28 4.54 22.84
N TRP A 116 4.83 3.32 22.88
CA TRP A 116 4.74 2.39 24.03
C TRP A 116 5.74 2.72 25.15
N GLU A 117 6.85 3.39 24.83
CA GLU A 117 7.89 3.77 25.81
C GLU A 117 7.58 5.09 26.54
N LYS A 118 6.53 5.82 26.15
CA LYS A 118 6.06 7.06 26.79
C LYS A 118 4.92 6.82 27.77
#